data_AF-A0AAV5UCJ1-F1
#
_entry.id   AF-A0AAV5UCJ1-F1
#
_cell.length_a   1.000
_cell.length_b   1.000
_cell.length_c   1.000
_cell.angle_alpha   90.00
_cell.angle_beta   90.00
_cell.angle_gamma   90.00
#
_symmetry.space_group_name_H-M   'P 1'
#
loop_
_entity.id
_entity.type
_entity.pdbx_description
1 polymer ?
#
loop_
_entity_poly.entity_id
_entity_poly.type
_entity_poly.pdbx_seq_one_letter_code
_entity_poly.pdbx_strand_id
1 'polypeptide(L)'
;LEMASYFEEHSLEADPLEVARLLLESGMAMELGLDLEKLFPDGRPTSEKELHGLPRVTVAESGKEDDSCPICLAVFGEDVDSSLILMPCNHHFHEKCVLAWLKQTNSCPSCRKKMPDPLQEEWERQEKRKRERERDLEELHDSMYG
;
A
#
# COMPACT_ATOMS: atom_id res chain seq x y z
N LEU A 1 40.28 19.16 6.88
CA LEU A 1 39.02 19.91 6.65
C LEU A 1 38.37 19.47 5.33
N GLU A 2 38.35 18.17 5.03
CA GLU A 2 37.71 17.61 3.81
C GLU A 2 37.20 16.19 4.10
N MET A 3 36.36 16.07 5.12
CA MET A 3 35.55 14.85 5.32
C MET A 3 34.07 15.17 5.59
N ALA A 4 33.72 16.45 5.71
CA ALA A 4 32.33 16.89 5.84
C ALA A 4 31.60 16.86 4.48
N SER A 5 32.32 17.03 3.36
CA SER A 5 31.71 17.15 2.02
C SER A 5 31.24 15.84 1.41
N TYR A 6 31.82 14.69 1.78
CA TYR A 6 31.34 13.38 1.27
C TYR A 6 29.97 13.01 1.86
N PHE A 7 29.69 13.47 3.09
CA PHE A 7 28.42 13.22 3.75
C PHE A 7 27.33 14.22 3.32
N GLU A 8 27.71 15.37 2.76
CA GLU A 8 26.80 16.44 2.36
C GLU A 8 26.28 16.30 0.93
N GLU A 9 27.03 15.66 0.01
CA GLU A 9 26.58 15.41 -1.37
C GLU A 9 25.73 14.15 -1.54
N HIS A 10 25.70 13.27 -0.54
CA HIS A 10 24.79 12.12 -0.47
C HIS A 10 23.92 12.25 0.76
N SER A 11 23.18 13.36 0.85
CA SER A 11 21.92 13.40 1.60
C SER A 11 20.95 12.39 0.96
N LEU A 12 21.23 11.11 1.16
CA LEU A 12 20.25 10.04 1.09
C LEU A 12 19.36 10.20 2.31
N GLU A 13 18.65 11.33 2.38
CA GLU A 13 17.37 11.36 3.06
C GLU A 13 16.43 10.53 2.17
N ALA A 14 16.67 9.21 2.12
CA ALA A 14 15.74 8.30 1.51
C ALA A 14 14.41 8.54 2.21
N ASP A 15 13.38 8.87 1.42
CA ASP A 15 12.04 9.08 1.94
C ASP A 15 11.73 7.91 2.88
N PRO A 16 11.40 8.15 4.16
CA PRO A 16 11.08 7.08 5.10
C PRO A 16 10.06 6.09 4.55
N LEU A 17 9.17 6.56 3.66
CA LEU A 17 8.19 5.76 2.95
C LEU A 17 8.81 4.83 1.91
N GLU A 18 9.86 5.28 1.24
CA GLU A 18 10.59 4.52 0.23
C GLU A 18 11.51 3.47 0.88
N VAL A 19 12.16 3.81 2.00
CA VAL A 19 12.89 2.85 2.84
C VAL A 19 11.94 1.77 3.36
N ALA A 20 10.77 2.17 3.85
CA ALA A 20 9.74 1.24 4.31
C ALA A 20 9.25 0.32 3.18
N ARG A 21 8.99 0.87 1.99
CA ARG A 21 8.59 0.10 0.81
C ARG A 21 9.67 -0.93 0.45
N LEU A 22 10.95 -0.54 0.47
CA LEU A 22 12.07 -1.43 0.17
C LEU A 22 12.22 -2.57 1.20
N LEU A 23 12.08 -2.28 2.50
CA LEU A 23 12.14 -3.29 3.55
C LEU A 23 11.00 -4.31 3.45
N LEU A 24 9.83 -3.86 3.01
CA LEU A 24 8.67 -4.70 2.74
C LEU A 24 8.87 -5.58 1.50
N GLU A 25 9.30 -4.99 0.37
CA GLU A 25 9.52 -5.71 -0.89
C GLU A 25 10.65 -6.74 -0.80
N SER A 26 11.69 -6.45 -0.01
CA SER A 26 12.82 -7.36 0.21
C SER A 26 12.53 -8.48 1.22
N GLY A 27 11.39 -8.43 1.93
CA GLY A 27 11.09 -9.35 3.03
C GLY A 27 11.91 -9.10 4.31
N MET A 28 12.81 -8.10 4.30
CA MET A 28 13.67 -7.76 5.45
C MET A 28 12.88 -7.30 6.67
N ALA A 29 11.69 -6.72 6.48
CA ALA A 29 10.82 -6.33 7.60
C ALA A 29 10.48 -7.51 8.52
N MET A 30 10.32 -8.71 7.96
CA MET A 30 10.03 -9.93 8.74
C MET A 30 11.27 -10.47 9.45
N GLU A 31 12.43 -10.47 8.78
CA GLU A 31 13.69 -10.92 9.37
C GLU A 31 14.12 -10.03 10.55
N LEU A 32 13.83 -8.74 10.47
CA LEU A 32 14.12 -7.76 11.53
C LEU A 32 13.02 -7.70 12.61
N GLY A 33 11.96 -8.50 12.49
CA GLY A 33 10.85 -8.52 13.45
C GLY A 33 10.13 -7.18 13.57
N LEU A 34 10.06 -6.39 12.49
CA LEU A 34 9.39 -5.10 12.49
C LEU A 34 7.87 -5.31 12.52
N ASP A 35 7.23 -4.66 13.49
CA ASP A 35 5.78 -4.66 13.63
C ASP A 35 5.15 -3.68 12.64
N LEU A 36 4.78 -4.21 11.48
CA LEU A 36 4.23 -3.45 10.35
C LEU A 36 2.92 -2.72 10.68
N GLU A 37 2.12 -3.25 11.61
CA GLU A 37 0.89 -2.60 12.04
C GLU A 37 1.18 -1.35 12.88
N LYS A 38 2.29 -1.34 13.64
CA LYS A 38 2.74 -0.15 14.38
C LYS A 38 3.37 0.90 13.47
N LEU A 39 4.08 0.48 12.44
CA LEU A 39 4.76 1.38 11.50
C LEU A 39 3.77 2.01 10.50
N PHE A 40 2.75 1.25 10.08
CA PHE A 40 1.74 1.67 9.12
C PHE A 40 0.33 1.39 9.65
N PRO A 41 -0.16 2.17 10.63
CA PRO A 41 -1.47 1.96 11.23
C PRO A 41 -2.60 2.05 10.21
N ASP A 42 -2.46 2.94 9.23
CA ASP A 42 -3.41 3.12 8.13
C ASP A 42 -3.19 2.14 6.97
N GLY A 43 -2.32 1.15 7.17
CA GLY A 43 -1.88 0.17 6.18
C GLY A 43 -0.68 0.66 5.37
N ARG A 44 0.12 -0.28 4.87
CA ARG A 44 1.33 0.05 4.11
C ARG A 44 1.00 0.88 2.88
N PRO A 45 1.89 1.76 2.40
CA PRO A 45 1.72 2.43 1.12
C PRO A 45 1.47 1.43 0.00
N THR A 46 0.51 1.75 -0.88
CA THR A 46 0.28 0.93 -2.09
C THR A 46 1.53 1.00 -2.97
N SER A 47 2.01 -0.14 -3.47
CA SER A 47 3.20 -0.19 -4.32
C SER A 47 2.95 0.54 -5.65
N GLU A 48 4.00 1.05 -6.29
CA GLU A 48 3.84 1.81 -7.54
C GLU A 48 3.19 0.94 -8.62
N LYS A 49 3.53 -0.35 -8.64
CA LYS A 49 2.97 -1.35 -9.56
C LYS A 49 1.46 -1.51 -9.35
N GLU A 50 1.01 -1.57 -8.10
CA GLU A 50 -0.41 -1.67 -7.75
C GLU A 50 -1.17 -0.40 -8.16
N LEU A 51 -0.57 0.78 -7.97
CA LEU A 51 -1.16 2.06 -8.41
C LEU A 51 -1.31 2.12 -9.94
N HIS A 52 -0.30 1.69 -10.68
CA HIS A 52 -0.36 1.65 -12.14
C HIS A 52 -1.38 0.64 -12.67
N GLY A 53 -1.63 -0.44 -11.94
CA GLY A 53 -2.61 -1.47 -12.30
C GLY A 53 -4.08 -1.07 -12.11
N LEU A 54 -4.37 0.10 -11.53
CA LEU A 54 -5.75 0.52 -11.30
C LEU A 54 -6.48 0.88 -12.61
N PRO A 55 -7.76 0.51 -12.75
CA PRO A 55 -8.54 0.85 -13.93
C PRO A 55 -8.67 2.37 -14.08
N ARG A 56 -8.27 2.87 -15.25
CA ARG A 56 -8.47 4.26 -15.69
C ARG A 56 -9.70 4.32 -16.57
N VAL A 57 -10.59 5.25 -16.28
CA VAL A 57 -11.79 5.53 -17.07
C VAL A 57 -11.83 7.02 -17.37
N THR A 58 -12.34 7.38 -18.55
CA THR A 58 -12.61 8.78 -18.86
C THR A 58 -13.91 9.22 -18.16
N VAL A 59 -14.07 10.53 -17.96
CA VAL A 59 -15.30 11.11 -17.39
C VAL A 59 -16.53 10.69 -18.20
N ALA A 60 -16.40 10.69 -19.53
CA ALA A 60 -17.45 10.29 -20.47
C ALA A 60 -17.86 8.81 -20.32
N GLU A 61 -16.91 7.89 -20.10
CA GLU A 61 -17.19 6.47 -19.89
C GLU A 61 -17.81 6.19 -18.52
N SER A 62 -17.46 6.99 -17.52
CA SER A 62 -17.98 6.84 -16.15
C SER A 62 -19.42 7.31 -16.00
N GLY A 63 -19.89 8.23 -16.87
CA GLY A 63 -21.21 8.86 -16.76
C GLY A 63 -21.35 9.72 -15.49
N LYS A 64 -20.22 10.18 -14.93
CA LYS A 64 -20.10 10.93 -13.68
C LYS A 64 -19.70 12.38 -13.91
N GLU A 65 -20.04 12.93 -15.07
CA GLU A 65 -19.67 14.29 -15.48
C GLU A 65 -20.14 15.38 -14.52
N ASP A 66 -21.31 15.20 -13.90
CA ASP A 66 -21.88 16.12 -12.90
C ASP A 66 -21.44 15.81 -11.45
N ASP A 67 -20.80 14.67 -11.21
CA ASP A 67 -20.28 14.32 -9.88
C ASP A 67 -18.99 15.10 -9.58
N SER A 68 -18.66 15.24 -8.30
CA SER A 68 -17.43 15.90 -7.85
C SER A 68 -16.44 14.93 -7.22
N CYS A 69 -15.15 15.23 -7.37
CA CYS A 69 -14.09 14.51 -6.71
C CYS A 69 -14.08 14.87 -5.22
N PRO A 70 -14.23 13.90 -4.29
CA PRO A 70 -14.29 14.18 -2.85
C PRO A 70 -12.94 14.61 -2.24
N ILE A 71 -11.84 14.57 -3.00
CA ILE A 71 -10.51 15.00 -2.55
C ILE A 71 -10.30 16.49 -2.83
N CYS A 72 -10.50 16.93 -4.08
CA CYS A 72 -10.30 18.33 -4.48
C CYS A 72 -11.58 19.15 -4.55
N LEU A 73 -12.75 18.52 -4.39
CA LEU A 73 -14.09 19.11 -4.45
C LEU A 73 -14.47 19.73 -5.81
N ALA A 74 -13.68 19.50 -6.86
CA ALA A 74 -13.97 19.94 -8.23
C ALA A 74 -14.85 18.92 -8.98
N VAL A 75 -15.65 19.41 -9.93
CA VAL A 75 -16.53 18.57 -10.76
C VAL A 75 -15.69 17.82 -11.79
N PHE A 76 -15.99 16.54 -12.03
CA PHE A 76 -15.19 15.73 -12.95
C PHE A 76 -15.20 16.29 -14.38
N GLY A 77 -16.34 16.82 -14.83
CA GLY A 77 -16.49 17.41 -16.17
C GLY A 77 -15.78 18.75 -16.39
N GLU A 78 -15.26 19.42 -15.36
CA GLU A 78 -14.53 20.70 -15.52
C GLU A 78 -13.17 20.49 -16.21
N ASP A 79 -12.54 19.34 -15.99
CA ASP A 79 -11.25 18.99 -16.56
C ASP A 79 -11.44 18.09 -17.80
N VAL A 80 -11.35 18.70 -18.99
CA VAL A 80 -11.57 18.07 -20.31
C VAL A 80 -10.63 16.86 -20.56
N ASP A 81 -9.45 16.86 -19.94
CA ASP A 81 -8.44 15.79 -20.06
C ASP A 81 -8.31 14.97 -18.76
N SER A 82 -9.27 15.05 -17.82
CA SER A 82 -9.15 14.29 -16.58
C SER A 82 -9.43 12.80 -16.78
N SER A 83 -8.42 11.99 -16.49
CA SER A 83 -8.59 10.57 -16.22
C SER A 83 -9.11 10.36 -14.81
N LEU A 84 -10.09 9.47 -14.67
CA LEU A 84 -10.58 9.00 -13.39
C LEU A 84 -9.99 7.63 -13.10
N ILE A 85 -9.73 7.38 -11.83
CA ILE A 85 -9.37 6.06 -11.33
C ILE A 85 -10.59 5.46 -10.65
N LEU A 86 -10.91 4.22 -11.03
CA LEU A 86 -11.91 3.41 -10.38
C LEU A 86 -11.25 2.56 -9.29
N MET A 87 -11.57 2.85 -8.03
CA MET A 87 -11.11 2.05 -6.90
C MET A 87 -11.78 0.67 -6.88
N PRO A 88 -11.17 -0.36 -6.29
CA PRO A 88 -11.78 -1.70 -6.12
C PRO A 88 -13.08 -1.71 -5.29
N CYS A 89 -13.38 -0.61 -4.61
CA CYS A 89 -14.63 -0.37 -3.89
C CYS A 89 -15.67 0.42 -4.71
N ASN A 90 -15.44 0.58 -6.02
CA ASN A 90 -16.26 1.31 -6.99
C ASN A 90 -16.37 2.84 -6.79
N HIS A 91 -15.47 3.44 -6.02
CA HIS A 91 -15.38 4.90 -5.89
C HIS A 91 -14.48 5.50 -6.97
N HIS A 92 -14.83 6.69 -7.44
CA HIS A 92 -14.15 7.39 -8.52
C HIS A 92 -13.46 8.66 -8.00
N PHE A 93 -12.28 8.96 -8.53
CA PHE A 93 -11.49 10.13 -8.18
C PHE A 93 -10.66 10.55 -9.38
N HIS A 94 -10.24 11.82 -9.46
CA HIS A 94 -9.20 12.22 -10.41
C HIS A 94 -7.94 11.40 -10.17
N GLU A 95 -7.30 10.95 -11.24
CA GLU A 95 -6.07 10.15 -11.18
C GLU A 95 -5.02 10.83 -10.30
N LYS A 96 -4.77 12.13 -10.53
CA LYS A 96 -3.79 12.90 -9.76
C LYS A 96 -4.12 12.93 -8.26
N CYS A 97 -5.39 13.11 -7.91
CA CYS A 97 -5.82 13.23 -6.52
C CYS A 97 -5.67 11.91 -5.76
N VAL A 98 -6.15 10.81 -6.34
CA VAL A 98 -6.10 9.52 -5.65
C VAL A 98 -4.71 8.89 -5.66
N LEU A 99 -3.90 9.11 -6.69
CA LEU A 99 -2.50 8.66 -6.67
C LEU A 99 -1.71 9.38 -5.59
N ALA A 100 -1.87 10.69 -5.42
CA ALA A 100 -1.23 11.43 -4.33
C ALA A 100 -1.67 10.91 -2.95
N TRP A 101 -2.96 10.58 -2.79
CA TRP A 101 -3.50 10.00 -1.56
C TRP A 101 -2.95 8.60 -1.28
N LEU A 102 -2.95 7.73 -2.29
CA LEU A 102 -2.53 6.33 -2.16
C LEU A 102 -1.01 6.15 -2.06
N LYS A 103 -0.23 7.20 -2.36
CA LYS A 103 1.19 7.22 -2.03
C LYS A 103 1.42 7.25 -0.52
N GLN A 104 0.56 7.93 0.24
CA GLN A 104 0.73 8.08 1.69
C GLN A 104 -0.08 7.06 2.50
N THR A 105 -1.20 6.58 1.94
CA THR A 105 -2.14 5.68 2.62
C THR A 105 -2.56 4.55 1.69
N ASN A 106 -3.18 3.47 2.18
CA ASN A 106 -3.74 2.43 1.31
C ASN A 106 -5.26 2.29 1.39
N SER A 107 -5.96 3.34 1.81
CA SER A 107 -7.40 3.29 2.02
C SER A 107 -8.14 4.23 1.08
N CYS A 108 -9.35 3.83 0.69
CA CYS A 108 -10.24 4.70 -0.09
C CYS A 108 -10.62 5.95 0.72
N PRO A 109 -10.44 7.18 0.20
CA PRO A 109 -10.83 8.41 0.89
C PRO A 109 -12.31 8.45 1.29
N SER A 110 -13.19 7.83 0.49
CA SER A 110 -14.64 7.91 0.70
C SER A 110 -15.17 6.87 1.70
N CYS A 111 -14.68 5.63 1.63
CA CYS A 111 -15.23 4.51 2.43
C CYS A 111 -14.24 3.85 3.38
N ARG A 112 -12.97 4.31 3.41
CA ARG A 112 -11.87 3.79 4.22
C ARG A 112 -11.54 2.32 4.00
N LYS A 113 -12.12 1.68 2.97
CA LYS A 113 -11.78 0.30 2.61
C LYS A 113 -10.33 0.26 2.11
N LYS A 114 -9.53 -0.63 2.69
CA LYS A 114 -8.13 -0.84 2.30
C LYS A 114 -8.04 -1.45 0.90
N MET A 115 -6.97 -1.11 0.19
CA MET A 115 -6.59 -1.73 -1.07
C MET A 115 -6.18 -3.19 -0.82
N PRO A 116 -6.45 -4.10 -1.77
CA PRO A 116 -5.88 -5.44 -1.73
C PRO A 116 -4.36 -5.33 -1.66
N ASP A 117 -3.77 -6.08 -0.74
CA ASP A 117 -2.33 -6.15 -0.54
C ASP A 117 -1.88 -7.62 -0.70
N PRO A 118 -1.33 -7.99 -1.87
CA PRO A 118 -0.86 -9.34 -2.14
C PRO A 118 0.27 -9.81 -1.20
N LEU A 119 1.16 -8.94 -0.73
CA LEU A 119 2.23 -9.40 0.17
C LEU A 119 1.69 -9.62 1.58
N GLN A 120 0.72 -8.80 2.03
CA GLN A 120 0.06 -9.05 3.31
C GLN A 120 -0.73 -10.37 3.27
N GLU A 121 -1.47 -10.63 2.19
CA GLU A 121 -2.16 -11.90 2.00
C GLU A 121 -1.20 -13.11 1.96
N GLU A 122 -0.03 -12.96 1.33
CA GLU A 122 0.99 -14.01 1.30
C GLU A 122 1.61 -14.23 2.68
N TRP A 123 1.92 -13.16 3.41
CA TRP A 123 2.46 -13.25 4.77
C TRP A 123 1.49 -13.96 5.72
N GLU A 124 0.21 -13.56 5.73
CA GLU A 124 -0.82 -14.22 6.54
C GLU A 124 -0.92 -15.72 6.21
N ARG A 125 -0.78 -16.08 4.93
CA ARG A 125 -0.74 -17.47 4.48
C ARG A 125 0.50 -18.22 4.98
N GLN A 126 1.68 -17.59 4.96
CA GLN A 126 2.91 -18.19 5.46
C GLN A 126 2.89 -18.38 6.97
N GLU A 127 2.41 -17.38 7.72
CA GLU A 127 2.34 -17.46 9.18
C GLU A 127 1.33 -18.52 9.64
N LYS A 128 0.18 -18.63 8.95
CA LYS A 128 -0.77 -19.73 9.18
C LYS A 128 -0.11 -21.10 8.98
N ARG A 129 0.69 -21.27 7.92
CA ARG A 129 1.43 -22.52 7.67
C ARG A 129 2.49 -22.80 8.74
N LYS A 130 3.18 -21.76 9.23
CA LYS A 130 4.16 -21.89 10.30
C LYS A 130 3.50 -22.34 11.60
N ARG A 131 2.42 -21.68 12.01
CA ARG A 131 1.64 -22.02 13.20
C ARG A 131 1.06 -23.44 13.15
N GLU A 132 0.61 -23.87 11.97
CA GLU A 132 0.16 -25.24 11.75
C GLU A 132 1.29 -26.25 11.94
N ARG A 133 2.47 -26.02 11.35
CA ARG A 133 3.65 -26.88 11.56
C ARG A 133 4.09 -26.96 13.02
N GLU A 134 4.04 -25.84 13.74
CA GLU A 134 4.40 -25.79 15.16
C GLU A 134 3.43 -26.64 15.99
N ARG A 135 2.13 -26.53 15.74
CA ARG A 135 1.10 -27.36 16.39
C ARG A 135 1.33 -28.85 16.10
N ASP A 136 1.58 -29.19 14.83
CA ASP A 136 1.78 -30.60 14.44
C ASP A 136 3.06 -31.17 15.08
N LEU A 137 4.11 -30.36 15.23
CA LEU A 137 5.34 -30.76 15.93
C LEU A 137 5.09 -30.97 17.44
N GLU A 138 4.29 -30.10 18.06
CA GLU A 138 3.90 -30.21 19.46
C GLU A 138 3.05 -31.47 19.71
N GLU A 139 2.10 -31.77 18.82
CA GLU A 139 1.32 -33.02 18.86
C GLU A 139 2.22 -34.26 18.74
N LEU A 140 3.22 -34.23 17.85
CA LEU A 140 4.22 -35.30 17.74
C LEU A 140 5.08 -35.42 19.01
N HIS A 141 5.49 -34.31 19.61
CA HIS A 141 6.24 -34.30 20.87
C HIS A 141 5.42 -34.93 22.00
N ASP A 142 4.16 -34.53 22.14
CA ASP A 142 3.27 -35.04 23.18
C ASP A 142 2.92 -36.52 22.98
N SER A 143 2.81 -36.98 21.72
CA SER A 143 2.63 -38.41 21.41
C SER A 143 3.86 -39.26 21.75
N MET A 144 5.07 -38.70 21.62
CA MET A 144 6.33 -39.42 21.86
C MET A 144 6.72 -39.46 23.34
N TYR A 145 6.38 -38.42 24.11
CA TYR A 145 6.83 -38.24 25.49
C TYR A 145 5.69 -38.14 26.52
N GLY A 146 4.43 -38.23 26.10
CA GLY A 146 3.22 -38.24 26.93
C GLY A 146 2.72 -39.61 27.35
#